data_AF-A0A8T9PZV8-F1
#
_entry.id   AF-A0A8T9PZV8-F1
#
_cell.length_a   1.000
_cell.length_b   1.000
_cell.length_c   1.000
_cell.angle_alpha   90.00
_cell.angle_beta   90.00
_cell.angle_gamma   90.00
#
_symmetry.space_group_name_H-M   'P 1'
#
loop_
_entity.id
_entity.type
_entity.pdbx_description
1 polymer ?
#
loop_
_entity_poly.entity_id
_entity_poly.type
_entity_poly.pdbx_seq_one_letter_code
_entity_poly.pdbx_strand_id
1 'polypeptide(L)'
;MAVAPEKLAETLQQQLSGNAPAKPAAVAPAPEPAKALVAPPHEVDLHLEALDPTAAKAEPALSNTAILKLQLEAFEDTLSRALATNMHEIIYIHGSGNGTLRKELHKLLSRNKDIKFFEDSQKEKFGYGATLVRLK
;
A
#
# COMPACT_ATOMS: atom_id res chain seq x y z
N MET A 1 -36.36 -53.08 -16.21
CA MET A 1 -37.50 -52.13 -16.03
C MET A 1 -36.96 -51.00 -15.16
N ALA A 2 -36.98 -49.72 -15.48
CA ALA A 2 -37.55 -48.97 -16.58
C ALA A 2 -36.68 -47.71 -16.86
N VAL A 3 -36.89 -47.16 -18.04
CA VAL A 3 -36.17 -46.08 -18.72
C VAL A 3 -36.68 -44.68 -18.32
N ALA A 4 -35.75 -43.70 -18.25
CA ALA A 4 -35.83 -42.33 -18.83
C ALA A 4 -36.78 -41.27 -18.21
N PRO A 5 -36.73 -39.98 -18.62
CA PRO A 5 -35.62 -39.10 -19.04
C PRO A 5 -35.71 -37.65 -18.47
N GLU A 6 -34.84 -36.81 -19.01
CA GLU A 6 -34.56 -35.38 -18.84
C GLU A 6 -35.71 -34.35 -19.02
N LYS A 7 -35.43 -33.13 -18.53
CA LYS A 7 -35.87 -31.78 -18.98
C LYS A 7 -37.21 -31.19 -18.54
N LEU A 8 -37.10 -30.19 -17.65
CA LEU A 8 -37.90 -28.96 -17.54
C LEU A 8 -36.95 -27.92 -16.89
N ALA A 9 -36.08 -27.19 -17.58
CA ALA A 9 -36.36 -26.11 -18.53
C ALA A 9 -37.56 -25.25 -18.10
N GLU A 10 -37.27 -23.97 -17.83
CA GLU A 10 -38.24 -22.87 -17.63
C GLU A 10 -39.11 -22.93 -16.37
N THR A 11 -38.66 -22.25 -15.32
CA THR A 11 -39.52 -21.40 -14.48
C THR A 11 -38.63 -20.49 -13.62
N LEU A 12 -38.75 -19.18 -13.84
CA LEU A 12 -38.18 -18.04 -13.06
C LEU A 12 -36.76 -17.57 -13.46
N GLN A 13 -36.52 -17.22 -14.73
CA GLN A 13 -36.61 -15.81 -15.16
C GLN A 13 -37.44 -14.88 -14.24
N GLN A 14 -36.91 -14.43 -13.09
CA GLN A 14 -37.42 -13.23 -12.42
C GLN A 14 -36.50 -12.84 -11.25
N GLN A 15 -35.42 -12.10 -11.55
CA GLN A 15 -34.82 -11.08 -10.66
C GLN A 15 -33.62 -10.44 -11.39
N LEU A 16 -33.93 -9.79 -12.51
CA LEU A 16 -33.11 -8.76 -13.13
C LEU A 16 -33.78 -7.41 -12.84
N SER A 17 -32.96 -6.40 -12.54
CA SER A 17 -33.28 -4.99 -12.26
C SER A 17 -33.43 -4.66 -10.76
N GLY A 18 -32.58 -3.89 -10.11
CA GLY A 18 -31.37 -3.20 -10.53
C GLY A 18 -30.88 -2.26 -9.43
N ASN A 19 -29.55 -2.15 -9.24
CA ASN A 19 -28.88 -0.91 -8.84
C ASN A 19 -27.37 -1.07 -9.08
N ALA A 20 -26.78 -0.15 -9.86
CA ALA A 20 -25.33 -0.02 -10.07
C ALA A 20 -24.70 0.83 -8.96
N PRO A 21 -23.42 1.23 -9.04
CA PRO A 21 -22.20 0.42 -8.89
C PRO A 21 -21.34 0.91 -7.71
N ALA A 22 -20.54 0.02 -7.10
CA ALA A 22 -19.38 0.45 -6.32
C ALA A 22 -18.26 -0.59 -6.46
N LYS A 23 -17.34 -0.31 -7.38
CA LYS A 23 -15.95 -0.77 -7.34
C LYS A 23 -15.11 0.39 -6.76
N PRO A 24 -13.89 0.17 -6.24
CA PRO A 24 -13.04 -1.02 -6.44
C PRO A 24 -12.35 -1.53 -5.16
N ALA A 25 -11.49 -2.53 -5.35
CA ALA A 25 -10.36 -2.89 -4.50
C ALA A 25 -10.61 -3.92 -3.38
N ALA A 26 -10.77 -5.17 -3.81
CA ALA A 26 -10.19 -6.30 -3.09
C ALA A 26 -9.59 -7.26 -4.14
N VAL A 27 -8.44 -6.89 -4.69
CA VAL A 27 -7.49 -7.78 -5.36
C VAL A 27 -6.23 -7.69 -4.51
N ALA A 28 -5.51 -8.72 -4.08
CA ALA A 28 -5.60 -10.17 -4.13
C ALA A 28 -4.60 -10.66 -3.04
N PRO A 29 -4.75 -11.86 -2.42
CA PRO A 29 -3.65 -12.47 -1.70
C PRO A 29 -3.01 -13.57 -2.55
N ALA A 30 -1.80 -13.33 -3.06
CA ALA A 30 -0.72 -14.30 -3.39
C ALA A 30 0.26 -13.70 -4.42
N PRO A 31 1.53 -14.14 -4.52
CA PRO A 31 2.40 -14.83 -3.55
C PRO A 31 3.69 -14.02 -3.26
N GLU A 32 4.45 -14.40 -2.24
CA GLU A 32 5.87 -14.05 -2.13
C GLU A 32 6.68 -14.93 -3.10
N PRO A 33 7.48 -14.35 -4.01
CA PRO A 33 8.68 -15.02 -4.48
C PRO A 33 9.92 -14.20 -4.13
N ALA A 34 10.94 -14.92 -3.67
CA ALA A 34 12.26 -14.43 -3.35
C ALA A 34 12.83 -13.49 -4.43
N LYS A 35 13.29 -12.30 -3.98
CA LYS A 35 14.38 -11.48 -4.56
C LYS A 35 14.49 -11.49 -6.10
N ALA A 36 13.41 -11.15 -6.79
CA ALA A 36 13.56 -10.26 -7.93
C ALA A 36 13.50 -8.83 -7.37
N LEU A 37 14.31 -7.90 -7.86
CA LEU A 37 14.15 -6.48 -7.54
C LEU A 37 12.82 -6.01 -8.16
N VAL A 38 11.71 -6.34 -7.51
CA VAL A 38 10.37 -5.93 -7.93
C VAL A 38 10.26 -4.46 -7.62
N ALA A 39 9.89 -3.68 -8.64
CA ALA A 39 9.62 -2.25 -8.48
C ALA A 39 8.58 -2.08 -7.36
N PRO A 40 8.85 -1.22 -6.36
CA PRO A 40 7.86 -0.96 -5.33
C PRO A 40 6.61 -0.34 -5.98
N PRO A 41 5.43 -0.48 -5.37
CA PRO A 41 4.26 0.22 -5.84
C PRO A 41 4.50 1.73 -5.80
N HIS A 42 3.80 2.45 -6.69
CA HIS A 42 3.88 3.91 -6.75
C HIS A 42 3.37 4.57 -5.46
N GLU A 43 2.47 3.90 -4.73
CA GLU A 43 1.94 4.33 -3.43
C GLU A 43 2.39 3.30 -2.39
N VAL A 44 3.16 3.74 -1.39
CA VAL A 44 3.69 2.91 -0.30
C VAL A 44 3.07 3.37 1.01
N ASP A 45 2.35 2.46 1.66
CA ASP A 45 1.83 2.69 3.01
C ASP A 45 2.89 2.34 4.07
N LEU A 46 3.20 3.32 4.92
CA LEU A 46 4.20 3.19 5.98
C LEU A 46 3.56 2.98 7.36
N HIS A 47 2.27 2.66 7.47
CA HIS A 47 1.68 2.35 8.77
C HIS A 47 2.20 1.01 9.30
N LEU A 48 2.32 0.89 10.63
CA LEU A 48 2.80 -0.32 11.29
C LEU A 48 2.05 -1.58 10.82
N GLU A 49 0.73 -1.50 10.64
CA GLU A 49 -0.09 -2.64 10.19
C GLU A 49 0.20 -3.06 8.74
N ALA A 50 0.59 -2.12 7.88
CA ALA A 50 0.99 -2.40 6.52
C ALA A 50 2.41 -3.00 6.43
N LEU A 51 3.29 -2.60 7.36
CA LEU A 51 4.69 -3.05 7.39
C LEU A 51 4.86 -4.38 8.10
N ASP A 52 4.30 -4.49 9.31
CA ASP A 52 4.41 -5.69 10.13
C ASP A 52 3.13 -5.89 10.96
N PRO A 53 2.16 -6.67 10.43
CA PRO A 53 0.92 -6.96 11.13
C PRO A 53 1.12 -7.83 12.37
N THR A 54 2.28 -8.49 12.51
CA THR A 54 2.61 -9.29 13.70
C THR A 54 3.11 -8.39 14.83
N ALA A 55 3.94 -7.40 14.52
CA ALA A 55 4.41 -6.37 15.45
C ALA A 55 3.25 -5.49 15.94
N ALA A 56 2.24 -5.24 15.10
CA ALA A 56 1.01 -4.55 15.49
C ALA A 56 0.17 -5.32 16.52
N LYS A 57 0.29 -6.66 16.56
CA LYS A 57 -0.46 -7.55 17.47
C LYS A 57 0.40 -8.18 18.57
N ALA A 58 1.68 -7.83 18.62
CA ALA A 58 2.63 -8.37 19.57
C ALA A 58 2.37 -7.84 20.98
N GLU A 59 2.48 -8.74 21.96
CA GLU A 59 2.41 -8.43 23.40
C GLU A 59 3.78 -8.78 24.01
N PRO A 60 4.49 -7.81 24.63
CA PRO A 60 4.09 -6.42 24.85
C PRO A 60 4.14 -5.57 23.57
N ALA A 61 3.27 -4.56 23.53
CA ALA A 61 3.22 -3.61 22.42
C ALA A 61 4.59 -2.95 22.16
N LEU A 62 4.88 -2.74 20.88
CA LEU A 62 6.12 -2.12 20.44
C LEU A 62 6.18 -0.67 20.93
N SER A 63 7.36 -0.25 21.41
CA SER A 63 7.55 1.14 21.82
C SER A 63 7.47 2.07 20.61
N ASN A 64 6.97 3.30 20.79
CA ASN A 64 6.83 4.28 19.70
C ASN A 64 8.13 4.50 18.91
N THR A 65 9.28 4.46 19.60
CA THR A 65 10.60 4.57 18.96
C THR A 65 10.91 3.38 18.06
N ALA A 66 10.53 2.16 18.47
CA ALA A 66 10.73 0.96 17.67
C ALA A 66 9.82 0.96 16.44
N ILE A 67 8.56 1.37 16.60
CA ILE A 67 7.60 1.55 15.49
C ILE A 67 8.17 2.55 14.48
N LEU A 68 8.59 3.74 14.94
CA LEU A 68 9.16 4.76 14.06
C LEU A 68 10.38 4.23 13.29
N LYS A 69 11.25 3.48 13.97
CA LYS A 69 12.43 2.90 13.33
C LYS A 69 12.05 1.92 12.22
N LEU A 70 11.11 1.02 12.47
CA LEU A 70 10.62 0.07 11.47
C LEU A 70 10.01 0.79 10.25
N GLN A 71 9.26 1.88 10.48
CA GLN A 71 8.70 2.71 9.42
C GLN A 71 9.78 3.37 8.56
N LEU A 72 10.85 3.86 9.18
CA LEU A 72 11.99 4.44 8.47
C LEU A 72 12.77 3.38 7.70
N GLU A 73 13.01 2.21 8.28
CA GLU A 73 13.70 1.10 7.62
C GLU A 73 12.92 0.63 6.37
N ALA A 74 11.60 0.50 6.46
CA ALA A 74 10.76 0.16 5.31
C ALA A 74 10.75 1.26 4.24
N PHE A 75 10.74 2.53 4.65
CA PHE A 75 10.89 3.66 3.74
C PHE A 75 12.24 3.63 3.00
N GLU A 76 13.35 3.38 3.69
CA GLU A 76 14.67 3.31 3.07
C GLU A 76 14.79 2.13 2.09
N ASP A 77 14.25 0.97 2.46
CA ASP A 77 14.22 -0.21 1.61
C ASP A 77 13.38 0.02 0.33
N THR A 78 12.18 0.58 0.47
CA THR A 78 11.32 0.92 -0.68
C THR A 78 11.94 2.00 -1.55
N LEU A 79 12.57 3.01 -0.97
CA LEU A 79 13.29 4.04 -1.72
C LEU A 79 14.47 3.45 -2.50
N SER A 80 15.25 2.57 -1.87
CA SER A 80 16.36 1.88 -2.51
C SER A 80 15.89 1.02 -3.69
N ARG A 81 14.78 0.29 -3.52
CA ARG A 81 14.14 -0.47 -4.60
C ARG A 81 13.66 0.45 -5.73
N ALA A 82 13.02 1.57 -5.41
CA ALA A 82 12.56 2.54 -6.40
C ALA A 82 13.73 3.08 -7.25
N LEU A 83 14.83 3.45 -6.60
CA LEU A 83 16.08 3.85 -7.25
C LEU A 83 16.66 2.74 -8.13
N ALA A 84 16.73 1.50 -7.62
CA ALA A 84 17.24 0.36 -8.38
C ALA A 84 16.38 0.07 -9.62
N THR A 85 15.07 0.32 -9.56
CA THR A 85 14.15 0.15 -10.69
C THR A 85 13.99 1.37 -11.58
N ASN A 86 14.76 2.44 -11.36
CA ASN A 86 14.65 3.72 -12.11
C ASN A 86 13.23 4.29 -12.12
N MET A 87 12.56 4.25 -10.96
CA MET A 87 11.22 4.83 -10.82
C MET A 87 11.31 6.36 -10.82
N HIS A 88 10.37 7.03 -11.50
CA HIS A 88 10.37 8.49 -11.62
C HIS A 88 9.88 9.20 -10.36
N GLU A 89 8.85 8.66 -9.70
CA GLU A 89 8.27 9.22 -8.48
C GLU A 89 7.62 8.12 -7.65
N ILE A 90 7.47 8.37 -6.34
CA ILE A 90 6.87 7.45 -5.37
C ILE A 90 6.16 8.27 -4.29
N ILE A 91 5.01 7.79 -3.83
CA ILE A 91 4.16 8.44 -2.84
C ILE A 91 4.21 7.62 -1.56
N TYR A 92 4.65 8.25 -0.47
CA TYR A 92 4.68 7.63 0.86
C TYR A 92 3.52 8.11 1.70
N ILE A 93 2.70 7.17 2.17
CA ILE A 93 1.55 7.44 3.03
C ILE A 93 1.98 7.17 4.47
N HIS A 94 2.15 8.24 5.25
CA HIS A 94 2.62 8.17 6.64
C HIS A 94 1.56 8.63 7.66
N GLY A 95 0.40 9.08 7.17
CA GLY A 95 -0.71 9.58 7.99
C GLY A 95 -0.43 10.97 8.59
N SER A 96 -1.48 11.61 9.13
CA SER A 96 -1.37 12.98 9.68
C SER A 96 -0.73 13.04 11.08
N GLY A 97 -0.77 11.94 11.85
CA GLY A 97 -0.21 11.72 13.20
C GLY A 97 0.33 12.93 13.99
N ASN A 98 1.53 12.79 14.57
CA ASN A 98 2.24 13.87 15.28
C ASN A 98 3.24 14.61 14.37
N GLY A 99 3.40 14.17 13.13
CA GLY A 99 4.38 14.70 12.17
C GLY A 99 5.84 14.27 12.42
N THR A 100 6.12 13.42 13.42
CA THR A 100 7.47 12.89 13.68
C THR A 100 8.01 12.10 12.49
N LEU A 101 7.21 11.16 11.95
CA LEU A 101 7.59 10.35 10.79
C LEU A 101 7.84 11.24 9.56
N ARG A 102 6.96 12.21 9.30
CA ARG A 102 7.17 13.22 8.24
C ARG A 102 8.51 13.93 8.37
N LYS A 103 8.85 14.44 9.56
CA LYS A 103 10.11 15.16 9.80
C LYS A 103 11.33 14.29 9.52
N GLU A 104 11.31 13.03 9.96
CA GLU A 104 12.42 12.10 9.70
C GLU A 104 12.50 11.71 8.23
N LEU A 105 11.36 11.49 7.54
CA LEU A 105 11.33 11.29 6.08
C LEU A 105 11.96 12.47 5.35
N HIS A 106 11.51 13.70 5.62
CA HIS A 106 12.05 14.91 5.00
C HIS A 106 13.56 15.05 5.21
N LYS A 107 14.06 14.67 6.38
CA LYS A 107 15.48 14.69 6.74
C LYS A 107 16.27 13.62 5.98
N LEU A 108 15.74 12.40 5.84
CA LEU A 108 16.35 11.34 5.02
C LEU A 108 16.37 11.77 3.55
N LEU A 109 15.25 12.22 3.02
CA LEU A 109 15.10 12.69 1.64
C LEU A 109 16.05 13.84 1.31
N SER A 110 16.20 14.81 2.22
CA SER A 110 17.13 15.94 2.05
C SER A 110 18.59 15.52 2.03
N ARG A 111 18.94 14.38 2.65
CA ARG A 111 20.30 13.84 2.66
C ARG A 111 20.60 12.99 1.43
N ASN A 112 19.58 12.40 0.82
CA ASN A 112 19.71 11.55 -0.37
C ASN A 112 19.89 12.39 -1.63
N LYS A 113 21.06 12.29 -2.27
CA LYS A 113 21.40 13.07 -3.47
C LYS A 113 20.68 12.61 -4.73
N ASP A 114 20.15 11.39 -4.73
CA ASP A 114 19.40 10.79 -5.84
C ASP A 114 17.94 11.25 -5.87
N ILE A 115 17.52 12.05 -4.88
CA ILE A 115 16.20 12.68 -4.86
C ILE A 115 16.28 13.99 -5.62
N LYS A 116 15.34 14.17 -6.56
CA LYS A 116 15.20 15.40 -7.33
C LYS A 116 14.49 16.46 -6.50
N PHE A 117 13.33 16.11 -5.94
CA PHE A 117 12.57 16.93 -5.00
C PHE A 117 11.56 16.06 -4.24
N PHE A 118 11.04 16.57 -3.15
CA PHE A 118 9.98 15.94 -2.37
C PHE A 118 8.99 17.02 -1.90
N GLU A 119 7.71 16.69 -1.93
CA GLU A 119 6.62 17.61 -1.60
C GLU A 119 5.52 16.86 -0.83
N ASP A 120 4.85 17.55 0.11
CA ASP A 120 3.61 17.01 0.67
C ASP A 120 2.55 16.94 -0.43
N SER A 121 2.03 15.73 -0.67
CA SER A 121 1.21 15.44 -1.85
C SER A 121 -0.13 14.81 -1.48
N GLN A 122 -1.00 14.73 -2.49
CA GLN A 122 -2.35 14.18 -2.40
C GLN A 122 -3.22 14.80 -1.29
N LYS A 123 -3.24 16.14 -1.18
CA LYS A 123 -4.14 16.86 -0.25
C LYS A 123 -5.61 16.47 -0.40
N GLU A 124 -6.03 16.11 -1.60
CA GLU A 124 -7.40 15.73 -1.92
C GLU A 124 -7.74 14.27 -1.54
N LYS A 125 -6.76 13.34 -1.53
CA LYS A 125 -6.98 11.92 -1.19
C LYS A 125 -6.51 11.52 0.22
N PHE A 126 -5.41 12.09 0.69
CA PHE A 126 -4.76 11.75 1.96
C PHE A 126 -4.41 12.97 2.82
N GLY A 127 -4.87 14.17 2.44
CA GLY A 127 -4.60 15.40 3.18
C GLY A 127 -3.10 15.71 3.25
N TYR A 128 -2.62 16.08 4.44
CA TYR A 128 -1.19 16.28 4.73
C TYR A 128 -0.47 14.99 5.17
N GLY A 129 -1.10 13.83 4.96
CA GLY A 129 -0.61 12.52 5.41
C GLY A 129 0.23 11.76 4.39
N ALA A 130 0.53 12.36 3.24
CA ALA A 130 1.34 11.73 2.20
C ALA A 130 2.44 12.67 1.70
N THR A 131 3.58 12.08 1.34
CA THR A 131 4.74 12.78 0.79
C THR A 131 5.09 12.17 -0.57
N LEU A 132 5.04 12.96 -1.63
CA LEU A 132 5.54 12.57 -2.94
C LEU A 132 7.03 12.83 -3.01
N VAL A 133 7.76 11.83 -3.48
CA VAL A 133 9.20 11.85 -3.65
C VAL A 133 9.50 11.59 -5.10
N ARG A 134 10.17 12.55 -5.74
CA ARG A 134 10.58 12.44 -7.12
C ARG A 134 12.07 12.10 -7.17
N LEU A 135 12.38 10.96 -7.78
CA LEU A 135 13.76 10.48 -7.94
C LEU A 135 14.36 11.07 -9.23
N LYS A 136 15.68 11.04 -9.34
CA LYS A 136 16.43 11.61 -10.49
C LYS A 136 16.42 10.71 -11.72
#